data_AF-A0A1I6GIE8-F1
#
_entry.id   AF-A0A1I6GIE8-F1
#
_cell.length_a   1.000
_cell.length_b   1.000
_cell.length_c   1.000
_cell.angle_alpha   90.00
_cell.angle_beta   90.00
_cell.angle_gamma   90.00
#
_symmetry.space_group_name_H-M   'P 1'
#
loop_
_entity.id
_entity.type
_entity.pdbx_description
1 polymer ?
#
loop_
_entity_poly.entity_id
_entity_poly.type
_entity_poly.pdbx_seq_one_letter_code
_entity_poly.pdbx_strand_id
1 'polypeptide(L)'
;MPSDQTWDHVGCLIASTHRVAVCRALADRPGTPGDLGDRTDTTTSSASRAVRQLADAGLAELLVDEERHRGRLYALTDSGRAAYDRAVENDLIDPLCDRPTNP
;
A
#
# COMPACT_ATOMS: atom_id res chain seq x y z
N MET A 1 6.90 -21.95 6.51
CA MET A 1 7.42 -21.11 5.43
C MET A 1 6.29 -20.17 5.01
N PRO A 2 6.49 -18.84 4.90
CA PRO A 2 5.53 -18.02 4.17
C PRO A 2 5.40 -18.64 2.78
N SER A 3 4.17 -18.86 2.33
CA SER A 3 3.88 -19.40 1.00
C SER A 3 4.50 -18.49 -0.07
N ASP A 4 4.89 -19.04 -1.21
CA ASP A 4 5.48 -18.29 -2.34
C ASP A 4 4.68 -17.00 -2.67
N GLN A 5 3.37 -17.04 -2.45
CA GLN A 5 2.46 -15.90 -2.57
C GLN A 5 2.85 -14.66 -1.75
N THR A 6 3.38 -14.80 -0.52
CA THR A 6 3.83 -13.63 0.27
C THR A 6 5.03 -12.95 -0.39
N TRP A 7 5.97 -13.72 -0.93
CA TRP A 7 7.13 -13.16 -1.63
C TRP A 7 6.76 -12.57 -2.99
N ASP A 8 5.78 -13.14 -3.69
CA ASP A 8 5.20 -12.53 -4.89
C ASP A 8 4.56 -11.16 -4.58
N HIS A 9 3.87 -11.06 -3.44
CA HIS A 9 3.30 -9.80 -2.96
C HIS A 9 4.38 -8.78 -2.57
N VAL A 10 5.46 -9.22 -1.90
CA VAL A 10 6.63 -8.38 -1.61
C VAL A 10 7.27 -7.87 -2.91
N GLY A 11 7.50 -8.76 -3.88
CA GLY A 11 8.04 -8.42 -5.20
C GLY A 11 7.16 -7.40 -5.93
N CYS A 12 5.84 -7.59 -5.86
CA CYS A 12 4.87 -6.63 -6.37
C CYS A 12 5.03 -5.27 -5.68
N LEU A 13 5.12 -5.20 -4.34
CA LEU A 13 5.27 -3.94 -3.62
C LEU A 13 6.56 -3.19 -4.01
N ILE A 14 7.71 -3.84 -3.92
CA ILE A 14 9.02 -3.18 -4.10
C ILE A 14 9.29 -2.78 -5.55
N ALA A 15 8.61 -3.41 -6.52
CA ALA A 15 8.75 -3.05 -7.92
C ALA A 15 8.16 -1.65 -8.27
N SER A 16 7.52 -0.93 -7.34
CA SER A 16 7.18 0.48 -7.54
C SER A 16 7.18 1.30 -6.26
N THR A 17 7.89 2.42 -6.29
CA THR A 17 7.92 3.43 -5.22
C THR A 17 6.52 3.93 -4.82
N HIS A 18 5.63 4.13 -5.80
CA HIS A 18 4.26 4.59 -5.52
C HIS A 18 3.43 3.53 -4.77
N ARG A 19 3.67 2.24 -5.04
CA ARG A 19 3.01 1.14 -4.31
C ARG A 19 3.52 1.06 -2.88
N VAL A 20 4.82 1.19 -2.67
CA VAL A 20 5.44 1.26 -1.34
C VAL A 20 4.87 2.43 -0.53
N ALA A 21 4.85 3.64 -1.09
CA ALA A 21 4.35 4.83 -0.42
C ALA A 21 2.87 4.71 -0.03
N VAL A 22 2.02 4.26 -0.97
CA VAL A 22 0.59 4.05 -0.69
C VAL A 22 0.36 2.92 0.31
N CYS A 23 1.11 1.81 0.19
CA CYS A 23 1.01 0.69 1.13
C CYS A 23 1.40 1.12 2.54
N ARG A 24 2.51 1.84 2.71
CA ARG A 24 2.94 2.44 3.98
C ARG A 24 1.86 3.35 4.57
N ALA A 25 1.29 4.23 3.75
CA ALA A 25 0.23 5.11 4.20
C ALA A 25 -1.02 4.32 4.65
N LEU A 26 -1.39 3.25 3.96
CA LEU A 26 -2.49 2.37 4.36
C LEU A 26 -2.16 1.50 5.59
N ALA A 27 -0.90 1.13 5.78
CA ALA A 27 -0.40 0.40 6.95
C ALA A 27 -0.48 1.24 8.24
N ASP A 28 -0.23 2.54 8.12
CA ASP A 28 -0.40 3.51 9.21
C ASP A 28 -1.89 3.72 9.54
N ARG A 29 -2.71 4.01 8.51
CA ARG A 29 -4.16 4.18 8.67
C ARG A 29 -4.90 4.05 7.34
N PRO A 30 -6.14 3.50 7.36
CA PRO A 30 -7.03 3.53 6.20
C PRO A 30 -7.19 4.95 5.65
N GLY A 31 -7.33 5.08 4.34
CA GLY A 31 -7.40 6.38 3.68
C GLY A 31 -8.09 6.35 2.33
N THR A 32 -8.60 7.50 1.90
CA THR A 32 -9.12 7.66 0.55
C THR A 32 -7.98 7.94 -0.44
N PRO A 33 -8.17 7.74 -1.75
CA PRO A 33 -7.16 8.10 -2.75
C PRO A 33 -6.72 9.58 -2.69
N GLY A 34 -7.60 10.47 -2.24
CA GLY A 34 -7.28 11.88 -1.99
C GLY A 34 -6.31 12.01 -0.81
N ASP A 35 -6.68 11.47 0.35
CA ASP A 35 -5.83 11.49 1.55
C ASP A 35 -4.47 10.82 1.31
N LEU A 36 -4.46 9.74 0.53
CA LEU A 36 -3.23 9.03 0.18
C LEU A 36 -2.34 9.88 -0.74
N GLY A 37 -2.93 10.61 -1.68
CA GLY A 37 -2.19 11.58 -2.49
C GLY A 37 -1.51 12.64 -1.61
N ASP A 38 -2.27 13.25 -0.70
CA ASP A 38 -1.77 14.28 0.21
C ASP A 38 -0.69 13.74 1.17
N ARG A 39 -0.85 12.51 1.68
CA ARG A 39 0.09 11.88 2.62
C ARG A 39 1.36 11.35 1.97
N THR A 40 1.31 11.00 0.69
CA THR A 40 2.45 10.44 -0.05
C THR A 40 3.12 11.44 -0.99
N ASP A 41 2.73 12.71 -0.89
CA ASP A 41 3.17 13.81 -1.77
C ASP A 41 3.07 13.43 -3.26
N THR A 42 1.96 12.78 -3.62
CA THR A 42 1.72 12.23 -4.95
C THR A 42 0.36 12.66 -5.47
N THR A 43 0.22 12.70 -6.80
CA THR A 43 -1.08 13.09 -7.39
C THR A 43 -2.17 12.09 -7.02
N THR A 44 -3.40 12.57 -6.79
CA THR A 44 -4.57 11.70 -6.56
C THR A 44 -4.73 10.63 -7.65
N SER A 45 -4.35 10.94 -8.90
CA SER A 45 -4.35 9.98 -10.02
C SER A 45 -3.35 8.83 -9.80
N SER A 46 -2.11 9.14 -9.41
CA SER A 46 -1.08 8.14 -9.09
C SER A 46 -1.46 7.32 -7.86
N ALA A 47 -1.95 7.96 -6.80
CA ALA A 47 -2.45 7.29 -5.60
C ALA A 47 -3.60 6.34 -5.93
N SER A 48 -4.59 6.81 -6.69
CA SER A 48 -5.74 5.99 -7.08
C SER A 48 -5.35 4.82 -7.99
N ARG A 49 -4.33 4.98 -8.84
CA ARG A 49 -3.77 3.88 -9.64
C ARG A 49 -3.06 2.86 -8.75
N ALA A 50 -2.21 3.31 -7.83
CA ALA A 50 -1.47 2.43 -6.93
C ALA A 50 -2.40 1.66 -5.99
N VAL A 51 -3.38 2.32 -5.37
CA VAL A 51 -4.41 1.67 -4.54
C VAL A 51 -5.16 0.60 -5.32
N ARG A 52 -5.58 0.90 -6.56
CA ARG A 52 -6.27 -0.09 -7.40
C ARG A 52 -5.38 -1.28 -7.71
N GLN A 53 -4.11 -1.08 -8.05
CA GLN A 53 -3.17 -2.18 -8.28
C GLN A 53 -2.95 -3.03 -7.03
N LEU A 54 -2.90 -2.40 -5.85
CA LEU A 54 -2.82 -3.13 -4.58
C LEU A 54 -4.10 -3.92 -4.32
N ALA A 55 -5.26 -3.36 -4.63
CA ALA A 55 -6.53 -4.05 -4.50
C ALA A 55 -6.69 -5.21 -5.49
N ASP A 56 -6.29 -5.03 -6.74
CA ASP A 56 -6.29 -6.08 -7.77
C ASP A 56 -5.33 -7.23 -7.39
N ALA A 57 -4.24 -6.93 -6.69
CA ALA A 57 -3.30 -7.91 -6.15
C ALA A 57 -3.75 -8.53 -4.80
N GLY A 58 -4.92 -8.14 -4.26
CA GLY A 58 -5.43 -8.64 -2.97
C GLY A 58 -4.69 -8.10 -1.74
N LEU A 59 -3.89 -7.04 -1.88
CA LEU A 59 -3.12 -6.41 -0.81
C LEU A 59 -3.88 -5.27 -0.12
N ALA A 60 -4.86 -4.69 -0.80
CA ALA A 60 -5.73 -3.68 -0.25
C ALA A 60 -7.19 -4.06 -0.48
N GLU A 61 -8.08 -3.59 0.38
CA GLU A 61 -9.51 -3.76 0.25
C GLU A 61 -10.24 -2.45 0.44
N LEU A 62 -11.42 -2.36 -0.17
CA LEU A 62 -12.30 -1.22 -0.03
C LEU A 62 -13.16 -1.43 1.22
N LEU A 63 -12.85 -0.69 2.28
CA LEU A 63 -13.69 -0.60 3.47
C LEU A 63 -14.75 0.46 3.20
N VAL A 64 -15.93 0.06 2.77
CA VAL A 64 -17.00 1.03 2.47
C VAL A 64 -17.57 1.64 3.77
N ASP A 65 -17.86 2.94 3.74
CA ASP A 65 -18.92 3.52 4.56
C ASP A 65 -19.73 4.51 3.70
N GLU A 66 -20.89 4.06 3.20
CA GLU A 66 -21.77 4.85 2.33
C GLU A 66 -22.48 5.99 3.10
N GLU A 67 -22.44 6.02 4.43
CA GLU A 67 -23.29 6.92 5.21
C GLU A 67 -22.77 8.37 5.37
N ARG A 68 -21.52 8.69 5.00
CA ARG A 68 -20.95 10.00 5.37
C ARG A 68 -20.01 10.62 4.33
N HIS A 69 -20.47 10.92 3.12
CA HIS A 69 -19.90 11.95 2.21
C HIS A 69 -18.36 12.02 1.97
N ARG A 70 -17.55 11.05 2.41
CA ARG A 70 -16.08 11.10 2.46
C ARG A 70 -15.42 9.97 1.65
N GLY A 71 -15.95 9.69 0.46
CA GLY A 71 -15.23 8.93 -0.56
C GLY A 71 -14.92 7.46 -0.22
N ARG A 72 -14.32 6.77 -1.20
CA ARG A 72 -13.96 5.35 -1.15
C ARG A 72 -12.77 5.14 -0.21
N LEU A 73 -13.00 4.59 0.98
CA LEU A 73 -11.96 4.32 1.98
C LEU A 73 -11.29 2.96 1.71
N TYR A 74 -9.97 2.94 1.65
CA TYR A 74 -9.18 1.72 1.45
C TYR A 74 -8.38 1.40 2.70
N ALA A 75 -8.16 0.11 2.95
CA ALA A 75 -7.24 -0.39 3.96
C ALA A 75 -6.38 -1.54 3.40
N LEU A 76 -5.29 -1.86 4.10
CA LEU A 76 -4.53 -3.07 3.80
C LEU A 76 -5.27 -4.30 4.29
N THR A 77 -5.24 -5.35 3.47
CA THR A 77 -5.64 -6.70 3.89
C THR A 77 -4.56 -7.31 4.79
N ASP A 78 -4.88 -8.42 5.46
CA ASP A 78 -3.88 -9.19 6.23
C ASP A 78 -2.68 -9.61 5.36
N SER A 79 -2.94 -10.00 4.11
CA SER A 79 -1.91 -10.33 3.12
C SER A 79 -1.04 -9.13 2.76
N GLY A 80 -1.65 -7.95 2.59
CA GLY A 80 -0.94 -6.70 2.32
C GLY A 80 -0.05 -6.27 3.48
N ARG A 81 -0.59 -6.35 4.71
CA ARG A 81 0.17 -6.07 5.93
C ARG A 81 1.33 -7.06 6.10
N ALA A 82 1.09 -8.36 5.96
CA ALA A 82 2.14 -9.36 6.04
C ALA A 82 3.24 -9.13 5.00
N ALA A 83 2.90 -8.79 3.76
CA ALA A 83 3.90 -8.48 2.72
C ALA A 83 4.70 -7.20 3.05
N TYR A 84 4.05 -6.16 3.55
CA TYR A 84 4.73 -4.93 3.97
C TYR A 84 5.68 -5.18 5.14
N ASP A 85 5.21 -5.84 6.19
CA ASP A 85 6.01 -6.15 7.38
C ASP A 85 7.22 -7.02 6.99
N ARG A 86 7.04 -8.01 6.10
CA ARG A 86 8.13 -8.82 5.56
C ARG A 86 9.15 -8.00 4.78
N ALA A 87 8.70 -7.06 3.96
CA ALA A 87 9.59 -6.21 3.19
C ALA A 87 10.42 -5.30 4.11
N VAL A 88 9.82 -4.77 5.18
CA VAL A 88 10.52 -3.97 6.20
C VAL A 88 11.50 -4.83 7.01
N GLU A 89 11.08 -6.01 7.47
CA GLU A 89 11.94 -6.97 8.19
C GLU A 89 13.19 -7.38 7.40
N ASN A 90 13.11 -7.37 6.06
CA ASN A 90 14.20 -7.73 5.17
C ASN A 90 14.94 -6.51 4.57
N ASP A 91 14.71 -5.30 5.13
CA ASP A 91 15.33 -4.04 4.69
C ASP A 91 15.07 -3.66 3.21
N LEU A 92 14.06 -4.27 2.58
CA LEU A 92 13.66 -4.01 1.18
C LEU A 92 12.84 -2.72 1.05
N ILE A 93 12.23 -2.29 2.16
CA ILE A 93 11.51 -1.03 2.30
C ILE A 93 12.02 -0.36 3.57
N ASP A 94 12.52 0.86 3.44
CA ASP A 94 12.81 1.72 4.59
C ASP A 94 11.50 2.35 5.11
N PRO A 95 11.06 2.04 6.34
CA PRO A 95 9.83 2.59 6.93
C PRO A 95 9.95 4.07 7.28
N LEU A 96 11.13 4.68 7.17
CA LEU A 96 11.40 6.11 7.40
C LEU A 96 11.63 6.89 6.10
N CYS A 97 11.76 6.22 4.95
CA CYS A 97 12.07 6.84 3.66
C CYS A 97 10.98 6.55 2.61
N ASP A 98 10.55 7.57 1.85
CA ASP A 98 9.54 7.39 0.80
C ASP A 98 10.10 6.76 -0.48
N ARG A 99 11.41 6.47 -0.52
CA ARG A 99 12.06 5.78 -1.63
C ARG A 99 12.38 4.33 -1.23
N PRO A 100 12.13 3.34 -2.11
CA PRO A 100 12.58 1.98 -1.86
C PRO A 100 14.11 1.97 -1.71
N THR A 101 14.59 1.22 -0.73
CA THR A 101 16.00 0.88 -0.52
C THR A 101 16.42 -0.13 -1.59
N ASN A 102 16.64 0.32 -2.81
CA ASN A 102 17.39 -0.45 -3.79
C ASN A 102 18.80 0.15 -3.92
N PRO A 103 19.89 -0.62 -3.78
CA PRO A 103 21.25 -0.15 -4.03
C PRO A 103 21.48 0.32 -5.47
#